data_AF-A0A1F8RVC5-F1
#
_entry.id   AF-A0A1F8RVC5-F1
#
_cell.length_a   1.000
_cell.length_b   1.000
_cell.length_c   1.000
_cell.angle_alpha   90.00
_cell.angle_beta   90.00
_cell.angle_gamma   90.00
#
_symmetry.space_group_name_H-M   'P 1'
#
loop_
_entity.id
_entity.type
_entity.pdbx_description
1 polymer ?
#
loop_
_entity_poly.entity_id
_entity_poly.type
_entity_poly.pdbx_seq_one_letter_code
_entity_poly.pdbx_strand_id
1 'polypeptide(L)'
;MADPRIGFATITDVETTPDLRHAKVWVSVIGTEAERKAAVGALAHAMPFIRHELGGRLRIKRIPELHVRLDDTSERGTRVLRLLDELESGVTADVSGLDAEALPTPVARLPHEGDAPEDPPVPEALPVEPAAPGARRRPGRRADDGHPPRRPRRARR
;
A
#
# COMPACT_ATOMS: atom_id res chain seq x y z
N MET A 1 -10.32 23.67 -15.06
CA MET A 1 -11.15 24.72 -14.42
C MET A 1 -10.94 24.58 -12.92
N ALA A 2 -10.10 25.41 -12.33
CA ALA A 2 -9.83 25.41 -10.89
C ALA A 2 -10.56 26.63 -10.31
N ASP A 3 -11.72 26.40 -9.70
CA ASP A 3 -12.37 27.42 -8.88
C ASP A 3 -11.62 27.45 -7.53
N PRO A 4 -11.00 28.57 -7.12
CA PRO A 4 -10.28 28.66 -5.85
C PRO A 4 -11.13 28.36 -4.62
N ARG A 5 -12.47 28.39 -4.75
CA ARG A 5 -13.42 28.08 -3.67
C ARG A 5 -13.66 26.59 -3.52
N ILE A 6 -13.32 25.82 -4.54
CA ILE A 6 -13.33 24.36 -4.54
C ILE A 6 -11.85 23.99 -4.39
N GLY A 7 -11.35 23.95 -3.15
CA GLY A 7 -10.04 23.34 -2.86
C GLY A 7 -9.96 21.96 -3.55
N PHE A 8 -8.75 21.45 -3.83
CA PHE A 8 -8.53 20.21 -4.58
C PHE A 8 -9.56 19.11 -4.22
N ALA A 9 -10.57 18.98 -5.08
CA ALA A 9 -11.71 18.10 -4.89
C ALA A 9 -11.58 16.96 -5.89
N THR A 10 -11.57 15.74 -5.37
CA THR A 10 -11.38 14.52 -6.14
C THR A 10 -12.64 13.69 -6.09
N ILE A 11 -13.14 13.27 -7.25
CA ILE A 11 -14.24 12.30 -7.33
C ILE A 11 -13.67 10.93 -7.00
N THR A 12 -14.18 10.28 -5.96
CA THR A 12 -13.72 8.95 -5.53
C THR A 12 -14.55 7.83 -6.12
N ASP A 13 -15.87 8.03 -6.18
CA ASP A 13 -16.79 7.03 -6.73
C ASP A 13 -18.09 7.66 -7.25
N VAL A 14 -18.79 6.96 -8.14
CA VAL A 14 -20.10 7.35 -8.66
C VAL A 14 -21.04 6.15 -8.73
N GLU A 15 -22.13 6.20 -7.98
CA GLU A 15 -23.16 5.17 -7.95
C GLU A 15 -24.41 5.66 -8.69
N THR A 16 -24.82 4.97 -9.75
CA THR A 16 -26.02 5.29 -10.52
C THR A 16 -27.15 4.31 -10.25
N THR A 17 -28.39 4.81 -10.24
CA THR A 17 -29.57 3.93 -10.21
C THR A 17 -29.68 3.12 -11.51
N PRO A 18 -30.28 1.91 -11.48
CA PRO A 18 -30.41 1.07 -12.68
C PRO A 18 -31.18 1.74 -13.83
N ASP A 19 -32.06 2.68 -13.50
CA ASP A 19 -32.86 3.45 -14.45
C ASP A 19 -32.21 4.77 -14.91
N LEU A 20 -30.95 5.03 -14.47
CA LEU A 20 -30.15 6.21 -14.79
C LEU A 20 -30.87 7.55 -14.53
N ARG A 21 -31.79 7.58 -13.56
CA ARG A 21 -32.44 8.83 -13.14
C ARG A 21 -31.61 9.60 -12.13
N HIS A 22 -30.94 8.90 -11.23
CA HIS A 22 -30.15 9.51 -10.17
C HIS A 22 -28.75 8.92 -10.13
N ALA A 23 -27.78 9.76 -9.80
CA ALA A 23 -26.40 9.35 -9.53
C ALA A 23 -25.92 10.01 -8.25
N LYS A 24 -25.33 9.23 -7.34
CA LYS A 24 -24.60 9.73 -6.19
C LYS A 24 -23.13 9.87 -6.58
N VAL A 25 -22.57 11.05 -6.42
CA VAL A 25 -21.17 11.35 -6.72
C VAL A 25 -20.46 11.57 -5.39
N TRP A 26 -19.53 10.70 -5.06
CA TRP A 26 -18.69 10.78 -3.87
C TRP A 26 -17.46 11.62 -4.15
N VAL A 27 -17.21 12.60 -3.29
CA VAL A 27 -16.14 13.57 -3.47
C VAL A 27 -15.34 13.70 -2.18
N SER A 28 -14.02 13.59 -2.31
CA SER A 28 -13.06 13.88 -1.25
C SER A 28 -12.49 15.28 -1.46
N VAL A 29 -12.52 16.10 -0.42
CA VAL A 29 -12.00 17.47 -0.42
C VAL A 29 -10.93 17.56 0.67
N ILE A 30 -9.74 17.99 0.27
CA ILE A 30 -8.64 18.23 1.21
C ILE A 30 -8.87 19.59 1.87
N GLY A 31 -9.05 19.61 3.19
CA GLY A 31 -9.27 20.83 3.97
C GLY A 31 -10.03 20.59 5.27
N THR A 32 -10.38 21.69 5.93
CA THR A 32 -11.21 21.74 7.14
C THR A 32 -12.67 21.42 6.85
N GLU A 33 -13.45 21.05 7.88
CA GLU A 33 -14.89 20.73 7.72
C GLU A 33 -15.70 21.88 7.10
N ALA A 34 -15.37 23.13 7.43
CA ALA A 34 -16.01 24.31 6.85
C ALA A 34 -15.74 24.41 5.33
N GLU A 35 -14.50 24.17 4.91
CA GLU A 35 -14.10 24.17 3.50
C GLU A 35 -14.72 23.00 2.74
N ARG A 36 -14.79 21.81 3.35
CA ARG A 36 -15.46 20.62 2.78
C ARG A 36 -16.93 20.94 2.48
N LYS A 37 -17.65 21.52 3.45
CA LYS A 37 -19.06 21.90 3.27
C LYS A 37 -19.24 22.99 2.21
N ALA A 38 -18.36 23.99 2.18
CA ALA A 38 -18.38 25.04 1.16
C ALA A 38 -18.13 24.47 -0.25
N ALA A 39 -17.17 23.55 -0.38
CA ALA A 39 -16.85 22.88 -1.64
C ALA A 39 -18.00 22.01 -2.14
N VAL A 40 -18.64 21.23 -1.26
CA VAL A 40 -19.85 20.44 -1.60
C VAL A 40 -20.97 21.36 -2.08
N GLY A 41 -21.19 22.49 -1.40
CA GLY A 41 -22.15 23.49 -1.81
C GLY A 41 -21.85 24.06 -3.20
N ALA A 42 -20.62 24.51 -3.44
CA ALA A 42 -20.18 25.04 -4.73
C ALA A 42 -20.33 23.99 -5.85
N LEU A 43 -19.93 22.75 -5.59
CA LEU A 43 -20.01 21.67 -6.55
C LEU A 43 -21.47 21.31 -6.87
N ALA A 44 -22.37 21.32 -5.88
CA ALA A 44 -23.80 21.13 -6.09
C ALA A 44 -24.39 22.21 -7.03
N HIS A 45 -23.95 23.46 -6.92
CA HIS A 45 -24.36 24.53 -7.84
C HIS A 45 -23.80 24.34 -9.26
N ALA A 46 -22.63 23.71 -9.40
CA ALA A 46 -22.01 23.42 -10.69
C ALA A 46 -22.58 22.15 -11.37
N MET A 47 -23.36 21.31 -10.67
CA MET A 47 -23.91 20.07 -11.22
C MET A 47 -24.72 20.23 -12.52
N PRO A 48 -25.60 21.25 -12.68
CA PRO A 48 -26.35 21.44 -13.93
C PRO A 48 -25.44 21.72 -15.12
N PHE A 49 -24.36 22.47 -14.91
CA PHE A 49 -23.36 22.75 -15.94
C PHE A 49 -22.62 21.47 -16.34
N ILE A 50 -22.17 20.68 -15.37
CA ILE A 50 -21.50 19.39 -15.62
C ILE A 50 -22.45 18.44 -16.36
N ARG A 51 -23.73 18.39 -15.98
CA ARG A 51 -24.74 17.59 -16.66
C ARG A 51 -24.92 18.00 -18.13
N HIS A 52 -24.87 19.30 -18.42
CA HIS A 52 -24.96 19.80 -19.79
C HIS A 52 -23.73 19.37 -20.62
N GLU A 53 -22.53 19.52 -20.07
CA GLU A 53 -21.28 19.09 -20.72
C GLU A 53 -21.24 17.59 -20.98
N LEU A 54 -21.70 16.78 -20.01
CA LEU A 54 -21.85 15.33 -20.19
C LEU A 54 -22.83 14.98 -21.31
N GLY A 55 -23.85 15.82 -21.53
CA GLY A 55 -24.85 15.67 -22.59
C GLY A 55 -24.25 15.67 -23.99
N GLY A 56 -23.23 16.49 -24.21
CA GLY A 56 -22.51 16.54 -25.49
C GLY A 56 -21.54 15.39 -25.70
N ARG A 57 -21.09 14.72 -24.63
CA ARG A 57 -20.00 13.72 -24.67
C ARG A 57 -20.49 12.29 -24.57
N LEU A 58 -21.55 12.04 -23.79
CA LEU A 58 -22.11 10.71 -23.57
C LEU A 58 -23.28 10.44 -24.51
N ARG A 59 -23.25 9.30 -25.22
CA ARG A 59 -24.36 8.82 -26.05
C ARG A 59 -25.36 8.00 -25.24
N ILE A 60 -25.95 8.61 -24.21
CA ILE A 60 -26.99 7.98 -23.36
C ILE A 60 -28.32 8.73 -23.47
N LYS A 61 -29.43 8.01 -23.33
CA LYS A 61 -30.78 8.57 -23.55
C LYS A 61 -31.16 9.66 -22.54
N ARG A 62 -30.69 9.53 -21.30
CA ARG A 62 -30.93 10.47 -20.20
C ARG A 62 -29.67 10.58 -19.38
N ILE A 63 -29.27 11.79 -19.05
CA ILE A 63 -28.21 12.02 -18.09
C ILE A 63 -28.85 12.07 -16.69
N PRO A 64 -28.32 11.29 -15.73
CA PRO A 64 -28.87 11.26 -14.38
C PRO A 64 -28.76 12.62 -13.68
N GLU A 65 -29.62 12.85 -12.71
CA GLU A 65 -29.44 13.91 -11.72
C GLU A 65 -28.29 13.55 -10.79
N LEU A 66 -27.27 14.42 -10.77
CA LEU A 66 -26.06 14.23 -9.99
C LEU A 66 -26.25 14.80 -8.58
N HIS A 67 -26.13 13.96 -7.57
CA HIS A 67 -26.20 14.32 -6.15
C HIS A 67 -24.82 14.18 -5.53
N VAL A 68 -24.23 15.30 -5.12
CA VAL A 68 -22.90 15.33 -4.51
C VAL A 68 -22.97 14.89 -3.05
N ARG A 69 -22.04 14.03 -2.63
CA ARG A 69 -21.84 13.57 -1.25
C ARG A 69 -20.36 13.63 -0.89
N LEU A 70 -20.07 13.94 0.37
CA LEU A 70 -18.71 13.90 0.90
C LEU A 70 -18.31 12.45 1.16
N ASP A 71 -17.08 12.09 0.79
CA ASP A 71 -16.52 10.77 1.07
C ASP A 71 -15.70 10.74 2.38
N ASP A 72 -16.30 10.16 3.41
CA ASP A 72 -15.66 9.98 4.73
C ASP A 72 -14.87 8.66 4.84
N THR A 73 -14.79 7.87 3.75
CA THR A 73 -14.23 6.51 3.80
C THR A 73 -12.73 6.51 4.03
N SER A 74 -12.02 7.53 3.53
CA SER A 74 -10.58 7.72 3.75
C SER A 74 -10.22 7.91 5.23
N GLU A 75 -11.01 8.72 5.94
CA GLU A 75 -10.83 9.01 7.35
C GLU A 75 -11.12 7.77 8.22
N ARG A 76 -12.18 7.02 7.87
CA ARG A 76 -12.48 5.71 8.49
C ARG A 76 -11.36 4.69 8.24
N GLY A 77 -10.83 4.61 7.01
CA GLY A 77 -9.75 3.68 6.68
C GLY A 77 -8.50 3.89 7.52
N THR A 78 -8.11 5.15 7.73
CA THR A 78 -6.97 5.49 8.60
C THR A 78 -7.22 5.07 10.04
N ARG A 79 -8.46 5.25 10.55
CA ARG A 79 -8.82 4.81 11.89
C ARG A 79 -8.74 3.29 12.04
N VAL A 80 -9.22 2.53 11.07
CA VAL A 80 -9.17 1.07 11.10
C VAL A 80 -7.72 0.59 11.07
N LEU A 81 -6.87 1.16 10.21
CA LEU A 81 -5.44 0.82 10.16
C LEU A 81 -4.72 1.11 11.47
N ARG A 82 -5.02 2.25 12.13
CA ARG A 82 -4.48 2.56 13.46
C ARG A 82 -4.90 1.53 14.51
N LEU A 83 -6.17 1.14 14.53
CA LEU A 83 -6.66 0.12 15.46
C LEU A 83 -6.01 -1.24 15.23
N LEU A 84 -5.74 -1.61 13.97
CA LEU A 84 -5.02 -2.85 13.63
C LEU A 84 -3.57 -2.79 14.12
N ASP A 85 -2.86 -1.67 13.91
CA ASP A 85 -1.49 -1.46 14.36
C ASP A 85 -1.38 -1.47 15.90
N GLU A 86 -2.35 -0.88 16.61
CA GLU A 86 -2.46 -0.94 18.09
C GLU A 86 -2.63 -2.37 18.63
N LEU A 87 -3.32 -3.24 17.89
CA LEU A 87 -3.49 -4.64 18.25
C LEU A 87 -2.24 -5.47 17.95
N GLU A 88 -1.59 -5.25 16.80
CA GLU A 88 -0.36 -5.94 16.39
C GLU A 88 0.84 -5.56 17.27
N SER A 89 0.91 -4.31 17.72
CA SER A 89 1.94 -3.80 18.64
C SER A 89 1.77 -4.30 20.09
N GLY A 90 0.79 -5.16 20.36
CA GLY A 90 0.78 -5.99 21.57
C GLY A 90 0.10 -5.36 22.78
N VAL A 91 -0.91 -4.50 22.60
CA VAL A 91 -1.92 -4.31 23.65
C VAL A 91 -2.91 -5.47 23.57
N THR A 92 -2.43 -6.66 23.93
CA THR A 92 -3.35 -7.72 24.36
C THR A 92 -4.02 -7.20 25.62
N ALA A 93 -5.29 -6.84 25.52
CA ALA A 93 -6.13 -6.76 26.70
C ALA A 93 -5.91 -8.07 27.47
N ASP A 94 -5.44 -7.94 28.69
CA ASP A 94 -5.06 -9.03 29.55
C ASP A 94 -6.22 -10.04 29.65
N VAL A 95 -6.11 -11.15 28.94
CA VAL A 95 -7.00 -12.30 29.08
C VAL A 95 -6.49 -13.23 30.18
N SER A 96 -6.06 -12.67 31.32
CA SER A 96 -5.62 -13.41 32.52
C SER A 96 -6.78 -13.99 33.35
N GLY A 97 -7.96 -14.17 32.76
CA GLY A 97 -9.17 -14.56 33.48
C GLY A 97 -10.03 -15.63 32.83
N LEU A 98 -9.58 -16.31 31.78
CA LEU A 98 -10.31 -17.47 31.23
C LEU A 98 -9.61 -18.75 31.67
N ASP A 99 -10.23 -19.44 32.62
CA ASP A 99 -9.85 -20.76 33.09
C ASP A 99 -9.58 -21.70 31.91
N ALA A 100 -8.43 -22.36 31.95
CA ALA A 100 -7.86 -23.16 30.85
C ALA A 100 -8.66 -24.44 30.47
N GLU A 101 -9.91 -24.61 30.93
CA GLU A 101 -10.62 -25.90 30.88
C GLU A 101 -11.79 -25.97 29.88
N ALA A 102 -11.99 -24.99 29.00
CA ALA A 102 -13.08 -25.05 28.03
C ALA A 102 -12.80 -24.36 26.68
N LEU A 103 -11.55 -24.39 26.20
CA LEU A 103 -11.35 -24.15 24.78
C LEU A 103 -11.84 -25.38 24.02
N PRO A 104 -12.80 -25.24 23.07
CA PRO A 104 -13.16 -26.37 22.23
C PRO A 104 -11.89 -26.83 21.51
N THR A 105 -11.60 -28.13 21.61
CA THR A 105 -10.49 -28.75 20.88
C THR A 105 -10.56 -28.29 19.42
N PRO A 106 -9.49 -27.71 18.85
CA PRO A 106 -9.51 -27.30 17.46
C PRO A 106 -9.78 -28.55 16.60
N VAL A 107 -10.98 -28.61 16.01
CA VAL A 107 -11.35 -29.67 15.08
C VAL A 107 -10.72 -29.30 13.74
N ALA A 108 -9.86 -30.17 13.22
CA ALA A 108 -9.32 -30.01 11.88
C ALA A 108 -10.48 -29.85 10.88
N ARG A 109 -10.41 -28.81 10.04
CA ARG A 109 -11.40 -28.59 8.98
C ARG A 109 -11.44 -29.83 8.10
N LEU A 110 -12.59 -30.50 8.05
CA LEU A 110 -12.81 -31.58 7.09
C LEU A 110 -12.91 -30.97 5.68
N PRO A 111 -12.17 -31.49 4.70
CA PRO A 111 -12.23 -30.97 3.34
C PRO A 111 -13.64 -31.15 2.75
N HIS A 112 -14.16 -30.12 2.09
CA HIS A 112 -15.44 -30.19 1.39
C HIS A 112 -15.22 -30.63 -0.06
N GLU A 113 -16.18 -31.35 -0.67
CA GLU A 113 -16.12 -31.67 -2.10
C GLU A 113 -16.10 -30.37 -2.92
N GLY A 114 -14.95 -30.07 -3.51
CA GLY A 114 -14.67 -28.81 -4.22
C GLY A 114 -13.44 -28.06 -3.73
N ASP A 115 -12.85 -28.43 -2.59
CA ASP A 115 -11.53 -27.93 -2.20
C ASP A 115 -10.51 -28.38 -3.25
N ALA A 116 -10.02 -27.43 -4.05
CA ALA A 116 -8.83 -27.65 -4.86
C ALA A 116 -7.66 -27.93 -3.91
N PRO A 117 -6.73 -28.84 -4.25
CA PRO A 117 -5.54 -29.04 -3.43
C PRO A 117 -4.83 -27.68 -3.30
N GLU A 118 -4.73 -27.19 -2.08
CA GLU A 118 -3.97 -25.99 -1.75
C GLU A 118 -2.53 -26.25 -2.19
N ASP A 119 -2.02 -25.44 -3.12
CA ASP A 119 -0.62 -25.53 -3.53
C ASP A 119 0.26 -25.37 -2.28
N PRO A 120 1.25 -26.25 -2.07
CA PRO A 120 2.10 -26.13 -0.89
C PRO A 120 2.80 -24.76 -0.90
N PRO A 121 2.94 -24.10 0.26
CA PRO A 121 3.60 -22.81 0.32
C PRO A 121 5.01 -22.96 -0.26
N VAL A 122 5.29 -22.23 -1.33
CA VAL A 122 6.65 -22.11 -1.88
C VAL A 122 7.53 -21.50 -0.78
N PRO A 123 8.61 -22.17 -0.35
CA PRO A 123 9.48 -21.63 0.68
C PRO A 123 10.10 -20.33 0.16
N GLU A 124 9.90 -19.27 0.93
CA GLU A 124 10.50 -17.96 0.70
C GLU A 124 12.03 -18.13 0.67
N ALA A 125 12.62 -17.90 -0.50
CA ALA A 125 14.05 -18.08 -0.70
C ALA A 125 14.81 -17.04 0.13
N LEU A 126 15.50 -17.53 1.17
CA LEU A 126 16.42 -16.72 1.97
C LEU A 126 17.42 -15.99 1.06
N PRO A 127 17.76 -14.71 1.33
CA PRO A 127 18.75 -13.99 0.55
C PRO A 127 20.13 -14.65 0.69
N VAL A 128 20.66 -15.15 -0.42
CA VAL A 128 21.99 -15.76 -0.50
C VAL A 128 23.03 -14.63 -0.55
N GLU A 129 23.86 -14.49 0.48
CA GLU A 129 24.99 -13.55 0.45
C GLU A 129 25.96 -13.91 -0.70
N PRO A 130 26.49 -12.93 -1.45
CA PRO A 130 27.44 -13.20 -2.51
C PRO A 130 28.80 -13.67 -1.95
N ALA A 131 29.25 -14.82 -2.43
CA ALA A 131 30.53 -15.43 -2.09
C ALA A 131 31.72 -14.52 -2.42
N ALA A 132 32.64 -14.39 -1.45
CA ALA A 132 33.89 -13.65 -1.57
C ALA A 132 34.79 -14.18 -2.72
N PRO A 133 35.58 -13.30 -3.39
CA PRO A 133 36.37 -13.70 -4.54
C PRO A 133 37.59 -14.55 -4.14
N GLY A 134 37.81 -15.61 -4.91
CA GLY A 134 38.76 -16.69 -4.65
C GLY A 134 40.23 -16.27 -4.53
N ALA A 135 40.87 -16.85 -3.52
CA ALA A 135 42.33 -16.85 -3.35
C ALA A 135 42.99 -17.66 -4.48
N ARG A 136 43.79 -16.98 -5.31
CA ARG A 136 44.67 -17.61 -6.30
C ARG A 136 45.76 -18.40 -5.56
N ARG A 137 45.73 -19.73 -5.69
CA ARG A 137 46.81 -20.62 -5.26
C ARG A 137 48.09 -20.29 -6.04
N ARG A 138 49.15 -19.90 -5.34
CA ARG A 138 50.51 -19.81 -5.91
C ARG A 138 51.13 -21.21 -5.96
N PRO A 139 51.75 -21.63 -7.07
CA PRO A 139 52.56 -22.84 -7.07
C PRO A 139 53.94 -22.55 -6.44
N GLY A 140 54.42 -23.50 -5.65
CA GLY A 140 55.66 -23.39 -4.88
C GLY A 140 56.93 -23.29 -5.72
N ARG A 141 57.95 -22.65 -5.14
CA ARG A 141 59.34 -22.79 -5.58
C ARG A 141 60.22 -23.10 -4.36
N ARG A 142 60.97 -24.19 -4.51
CA ARG A 142 61.95 -24.73 -3.57
C ARG A 142 63.13 -23.77 -3.39
N ALA A 143 63.81 -24.01 -2.27
CA ALA A 143 65.08 -23.47 -1.79
C ALA A 143 66.09 -23.05 -2.87
N ASP A 144 66.84 -21.98 -2.59
CA ASP A 144 68.29 -22.09 -2.67
C ASP A 144 68.99 -21.09 -1.76
N ASP A 145 70.12 -21.55 -1.25
CA ASP A 145 71.03 -20.94 -0.30
C ASP A 145 71.77 -19.72 -0.90
N GLY A 146 72.16 -18.76 -0.04
CA GLY A 146 73.17 -17.77 -0.46
C GLY A 146 73.14 -16.41 0.23
N HIS A 147 73.80 -16.33 1.38
CA HIS A 147 74.38 -15.10 1.93
C HIS A 147 75.33 -14.45 0.88
N PRO A 148 75.41 -13.11 0.69
CA PRO A 148 76.13 -12.28 1.68
C PRO A 148 75.68 -10.80 1.82
N PRO A 149 76.05 -10.12 2.92
CA PRO A 149 76.01 -8.67 3.02
C PRO A 149 77.42 -8.10 2.89
N ARG A 150 77.64 -7.21 1.93
CA ARG A 150 78.73 -6.24 2.01
C ARG A 150 78.29 -4.87 1.49
N ARG A 151 78.14 -3.99 2.48
CA ARG A 151 78.33 -2.53 2.60
C ARG A 151 78.61 -1.63 1.37
N PRO A 152 78.32 -0.31 1.52
CA PRO A 152 78.03 0.63 0.44
C PRO A 152 79.26 1.41 -0.02
N ARG A 153 79.16 2.14 -1.15
CA ARG A 153 79.86 3.42 -1.36
C ARG A 153 79.42 4.16 -2.64
N ARG A 154 79.02 5.42 -2.41
CA ARG A 154 79.37 6.67 -3.15
C ARG A 154 79.11 6.72 -4.66
N ALA A 155 78.21 7.57 -5.14
CA ALA A 155 78.31 9.04 -5.29
C ALA A 155 78.97 9.49 -6.60
N ARG A 156 78.28 10.47 -7.22
CA ARG A 156 78.72 11.55 -8.12
C ARG A 156 78.57 11.37 -9.64
N ARG A 157 77.83 12.37 -10.15
CA ARG A 157 77.89 13.08 -11.44
C ARG A 157 77.27 12.41 -12.65
#